data_AF-A0A2G6IFM0-F1
#
_entry.id   AF-A0A2G6IFM0-F1
#
_cell.length_a   1.000
_cell.length_b   1.000
_cell.length_c   1.000
_cell.angle_alpha   90.00
_cell.angle_beta   90.00
_cell.angle_gamma   90.00
#
_symmetry.space_group_name_H-M   'P 1'
#
loop_
_entity.id
_entity.type
_entity.pdbx_description
1 polymer ?
#
loop_
_entity_poly.entity_id
_entity_poly.type
_entity_poly.pdbx_seq_one_letter_code
_entity_poly.pdbx_strand_id
1 'polypeptide(L)'
;MRTILTRTALAALSLAFATEAMATEWNVSLWGKRRAFTEHVEKLAELVAEKTGGDFTLNISYGGLSKNRENLDGISIGAFEMAQFCAGYHRDKNPSITVLELPF
;
A
#
# COMPACT_ATOMS: atom_id res chain seq x y z
N MET A 1 18.83 -41.16 -4.63
CA MET A 1 18.88 -40.00 -3.70
C MET A 1 19.46 -38.74 -4.35
N ARG A 2 20.64 -38.80 -4.98
CA ARG A 2 21.30 -37.63 -5.59
C ARG A 2 20.45 -36.90 -6.66
N THR A 3 19.77 -37.64 -7.53
CA THR A 3 18.83 -37.11 -8.54
C THR A 3 17.60 -36.44 -7.96
N ILE A 4 17.12 -36.90 -6.79
CA ILE A 4 15.98 -36.28 -6.11
C ILE A 4 16.43 -34.96 -5.50
N LEU A 5 17.58 -34.94 -4.82
CA LEU A 5 18.17 -33.73 -4.24
C LEU A 5 18.42 -32.64 -5.30
N THR A 6 18.97 -33.02 -6.46
CA THR A 6 19.21 -32.09 -7.58
C THR A 6 17.92 -31.51 -8.14
N ARG A 7 16.86 -32.32 -8.28
CA ARG A 7 15.55 -31.85 -8.76
C ARG A 7 14.88 -30.92 -7.76
N THR A 8 14.95 -31.22 -6.46
CA THR A 8 14.40 -30.36 -5.41
C THR A 8 15.15 -29.02 -5.34
N ALA A 9 16.48 -29.03 -5.47
CA ALA A 9 17.28 -27.81 -5.50
C ALA A 9 16.94 -26.94 -6.72
N LEU A 10 16.76 -27.54 -7.90
CA LEU A 10 16.38 -26.82 -9.11
C LEU A 10 14.98 -26.21 -8.99
N ALA A 11 14.02 -26.94 -8.41
CA ALA A 11 12.67 -26.45 -8.16
C ALA A 11 12.66 -25.27 -7.15
N ALA A 12 13.40 -25.40 -6.04
CA ALA A 12 13.53 -24.32 -5.06
C ALA A 12 14.17 -23.06 -5.67
N LEU A 13 15.19 -23.23 -6.51
CA LEU A 13 15.85 -22.13 -7.20
C LEU A 13 14.89 -21.45 -8.21
N SER A 14 14.10 -22.23 -8.96
CA SER A 14 13.10 -21.66 -9.88
C SER A 14 12.00 -20.88 -9.16
N LEU A 15 11.56 -21.33 -7.97
CA LEU A 15 10.56 -20.62 -7.16
C LEU A 15 11.13 -19.33 -6.55
N ALA A 16 12.41 -19.32 -6.19
CA ALA A 16 13.09 -18.12 -5.67
C ALA A 16 13.18 -17.00 -6.72
N PHE A 17 13.40 -17.33 -8.00
CA PHE A 17 13.40 -16.33 -9.08
C PHE A 17 12.00 -16.00 -9.59
N ALA A 18 11.04 -16.92 -9.52
CA ALA A 18 9.65 -16.67 -9.91
C ALA A 18 8.92 -15.72 -8.95
N THR A 19 9.36 -15.62 -7.69
CA THR A 19 8.75 -14.73 -6.70
C THR A 19 9.13 -13.26 -6.91
N GLU A 20 10.33 -12.96 -7.41
CA GLU A 20 10.71 -11.58 -7.81
C GLU A 20 9.92 -11.06 -9.01
N ALA A 21 9.35 -11.96 -9.82
CA ALA A 21 8.56 -11.62 -11.00
C ALA A 21 7.05 -11.45 -10.73
N MET A 22 6.62 -11.52 -9.46
CA MET A 22 5.22 -11.24 -9.13
C MET A 22 4.99 -9.73 -9.05
N ALA A 23 3.98 -9.25 -9.78
CA ALA A 23 3.54 -7.86 -9.66
C ALA A 23 3.17 -7.56 -8.20
N THR A 24 3.72 -6.49 -7.66
CA THR A 24 3.40 -5.98 -6.33
C THR A 24 2.07 -5.23 -6.43
N GLU A 25 1.10 -5.56 -5.59
CA GLU A 25 -0.15 -4.80 -5.47
C GLU A 25 -0.24 -4.23 -4.05
N TRP A 26 -0.46 -2.92 -3.93
CA TRP A 26 -0.75 -2.27 -2.65
C TRP A 26 -2.22 -1.88 -2.57
N ASN A 27 -2.88 -2.27 -1.49
CA ASN A 27 -4.21 -1.81 -1.13
C ASN A 27 -4.10 -0.39 -0.55
N VAL A 28 -4.86 0.55 -1.12
CA VAL A 28 -4.82 1.95 -0.71
C VAL A 28 -6.15 2.36 -0.10
N SER A 29 -6.15 2.64 1.21
CA SER A 29 -7.36 3.05 1.95
C SER A 29 -7.62 4.56 1.85
N LEU A 30 -8.67 4.92 1.14
CA LEU A 30 -9.27 6.26 1.12
C LEU A 30 -10.67 6.22 1.74
N TRP A 31 -11.28 7.38 1.96
CA TRP A 31 -12.65 7.46 2.51
C TRP A 31 -13.53 8.45 1.73
N GLY A 32 -14.84 8.25 1.82
CA GLY A 32 -15.82 9.08 1.12
C GLY A 32 -15.89 8.74 -0.36
N LYS A 33 -16.01 9.76 -1.22
CA LYS A 33 -16.00 9.62 -2.68
C LYS A 33 -14.74 10.26 -3.25
N ARG A 34 -14.38 9.86 -4.48
CA ARG A 34 -13.36 10.52 -5.29
C ARG A 34 -13.65 12.02 -5.41
N ARG A 35 -12.65 12.83 -5.11
CA ARG A 35 -12.73 14.29 -5.01
C ARG A 35 -11.36 14.90 -5.25
N ALA A 36 -11.29 16.22 -5.45
CA ALA A 36 -10.03 16.94 -5.65
C ALA A 36 -8.91 16.55 -4.66
N PHE A 37 -9.26 16.35 -3.38
CA PHE A 37 -8.34 15.93 -2.33
C PHE A 37 -7.69 14.54 -2.56
N THR A 38 -8.33 13.64 -3.31
CA THR A 38 -7.85 12.28 -3.58
C THR A 38 -7.24 12.10 -4.97
N GLU A 39 -7.36 13.08 -5.87
CA GLU A 39 -6.86 12.97 -7.25
C GLU A 39 -5.34 12.74 -7.33
N HIS A 40 -4.56 13.27 -6.38
CA HIS A 40 -3.13 13.02 -6.34
C HIS A 40 -2.78 11.54 -6.08
N VAL A 41 -3.65 10.77 -5.39
CA VAL A 41 -3.46 9.33 -5.17
C VAL A 41 -3.75 8.56 -6.45
N GLU A 42 -4.80 8.95 -7.19
CA GLU A 42 -5.12 8.40 -8.51
C GLU A 42 -3.97 8.64 -9.50
N LYS A 43 -3.41 9.86 -9.50
CA LYS A 43 -2.25 10.17 -10.35
C LYS A 43 -1.01 9.38 -9.92
N LEU A 44 -0.82 9.14 -8.62
CA LEU A 44 0.25 8.30 -8.12
C LEU A 44 0.08 6.85 -8.60
N ALA A 45 -1.13 6.30 -8.56
CA ALA A 45 -1.44 4.96 -9.08
C ALA A 45 -1.15 4.83 -10.58
N GLU A 46 -1.56 5.81 -11.38
CA GLU A 46 -1.25 5.88 -12.82
C GLU A 46 0.26 5.88 -13.06
N LEU A 47 0.99 6.78 -12.39
CA LEU A 47 2.43 6.95 -12.60
C LEU A 47 3.24 5.76 -12.09
N VAL A 48 2.82 5.11 -10.99
CA VAL A 48 3.48 3.90 -10.48
C VAL A 48 3.33 2.79 -11.52
N ALA A 49 2.11 2.51 -11.97
CA ALA A 49 1.88 1.48 -12.98
C ALA A 49 2.63 1.77 -14.30
N GLU A 50 2.63 3.02 -14.78
CA GLU A 50 3.35 3.43 -15.99
C GLU A 50 4.87 3.22 -15.84
N LYS A 51 5.44 3.70 -14.73
CA LYS A 51 6.90 3.68 -14.53
C LYS A 51 7.45 2.30 -14.23
N THR A 52 6.63 1.40 -13.70
CA THR A 52 7.02 0.01 -13.46
C THR A 52 6.52 -0.94 -14.54
N GLY A 53 5.95 -0.44 -15.65
CA GLY A 53 5.41 -1.29 -16.72
C GLY A 53 4.31 -2.25 -16.25
N GLY A 54 3.60 -1.91 -15.17
CA GLY A 54 2.56 -2.74 -14.55
C GLY A 54 3.04 -3.66 -13.42
N ASP A 55 4.35 -3.75 -13.14
CA ASP A 55 4.89 -4.61 -12.08
C ASP A 55 4.55 -4.13 -10.67
N PHE A 56 4.07 -2.89 -10.52
CA PHE A 56 3.56 -2.36 -9.27
C PHE A 56 2.25 -1.63 -9.55
N THR A 57 1.17 -2.05 -8.89
CA THR A 57 -0.16 -1.45 -9.01
C THR A 57 -0.68 -1.01 -7.64
N LEU A 58 -1.53 0.01 -7.65
CA LEU A 58 -2.24 0.49 -6.47
C LEU A 58 -3.74 0.22 -6.61
N ASN A 59 -4.29 -0.56 -5.69
CA ASN A 59 -5.71 -0.88 -5.62
C ASN A 59 -6.41 0.10 -4.67
N ILE A 60 -7.00 1.15 -5.24
CA ILE A 60 -7.61 2.24 -4.47
C ILE A 60 -9.02 1.86 -4.02
N SER A 61 -9.24 1.86 -2.71
CA SER A 61 -10.55 1.61 -2.10
C SER A 61 -11.08 2.86 -1.41
N TYR A 62 -12.27 3.30 -1.81
CA TYR A 62 -12.97 4.42 -1.18
C TYR A 62 -13.94 3.91 -0.12
N GLY A 63 -13.49 3.87 1.13
CA GLY A 63 -14.28 3.49 2.31
C GLY A 63 -14.52 1.99 2.47
N GLY A 64 -13.93 1.14 1.61
CA GLY A 64 -14.08 -0.32 1.69
C GLY A 64 -13.07 -1.00 2.63
N LEU A 65 -11.89 -0.40 2.84
CA LEU A 65 -10.82 -1.00 3.66
C LEU A 65 -10.89 -0.57 5.13
N SER A 66 -11.11 0.72 5.39
CA SER A 66 -11.16 1.26 6.75
C SER A 66 -11.95 2.57 6.81
N LYS A 67 -12.40 2.90 8.01
CA LYS A 67 -12.87 4.23 8.36
C LYS A 67 -11.67 5.18 8.48
N ASN A 68 -11.94 6.48 8.34
CA ASN A 68 -10.92 7.53 8.27
C ASN A 68 -10.11 7.72 9.57
N ARG A 69 -10.65 7.42 10.75
CA ARG A 69 -9.93 7.55 12.03
C ARG A 69 -9.07 6.34 12.37
N GLU A 70 -9.23 5.27 11.61
CA GLU A 70 -8.61 3.96 11.81
C GLU A 70 -7.58 3.64 10.71
N ASN A 71 -7.44 4.49 9.69
CA ASN A 71 -6.48 4.28 8.58
C ASN A 71 -5.05 4.03 9.06
N LEU A 72 -4.57 4.79 10.06
CA LEU A 72 -3.23 4.57 10.62
C LEU A 72 -3.12 3.28 11.43
N ASP A 73 -4.20 2.84 12.09
CA ASP A 73 -4.19 1.56 12.79
C ASP A 73 -4.08 0.42 11.77
N GLY A 74 -4.86 0.50 10.68
CA GLY A 74 -4.81 -0.48 9.60
C GLY A 74 -3.43 -0.60 8.96
N ILE A 75 -2.74 0.51 8.70
CA ILE A 75 -1.33 0.49 8.25
C ILE A 75 -0.44 -0.18 9.30
N SER A 76 -0.57 0.19 10.57
CA SER A 76 0.33 -0.29 11.64
C SER A 76 0.29 -1.81 11.86
N ILE A 77 -0.85 -2.44 11.56
CA ILE A 77 -1.03 -3.89 11.66
C ILE A 77 -0.85 -4.61 10.32
N GLY A 78 -0.56 -3.88 9.24
CA GLY A 78 -0.40 -4.44 7.90
C GLY A 78 -1.71 -4.91 7.24
N ALA A 79 -2.85 -4.30 7.55
CA ALA A 79 -4.13 -4.61 6.89
C ALA A 79 -4.21 -4.07 5.45
N PHE A 80 -3.42 -3.05 5.14
CA PHE A 80 -3.20 -2.46 3.82
C PHE A 80 -1.92 -1.62 3.85
N GLU A 81 -1.31 -1.42 2.69
CA GLU A 81 0.05 -0.88 2.59
C GLU A 81 0.08 0.65 2.56
N MET A 82 -1.02 1.29 2.14
CA MET A 82 -1.10 2.75 2.04
C MET A 82 -2.47 3.27 2.45
N ALA A 83 -2.50 4.47 3.01
CA ALA A 83 -3.73 5.23 3.21
C ALA A 83 -3.46 6.72 3.20
N GLN A 84 -4.48 7.48 2.80
CA GLN A 84 -4.50 8.91 3.09
C GLN A 84 -5.09 9.12 4.49
N PHE A 85 -4.63 10.13 5.22
CA PHE A 85 -5.17 10.47 6.54
C PHE A 85 -5.13 11.98 6.79
N CYS A 86 -5.92 12.43 7.76
CA CYS A 86 -5.82 13.79 8.31
C CYS A 86 -5.24 13.68 9.71
N ALA A 87 -4.20 14.43 10.03
CA ALA A 87 -3.48 14.26 11.29
C ALA A 87 -4.36 14.43 12.52
N GLY A 88 -5.24 15.44 12.51
CA GLY A 88 -6.17 15.71 13.61
C GLY A 88 -7.21 14.61 13.88
N TYR A 89 -7.37 13.63 12.98
CA TYR A 89 -8.24 12.47 13.22
C TYR A 89 -7.62 11.43 14.15
N HIS A 90 -6.30 11.48 14.37
CA HIS A 90 -5.56 10.46 15.09
C HIS A 90 -4.80 11.08 16.27
N ARG A 91 -5.53 11.31 17.36
CA ARG A 91 -4.94 11.83 18.60
C ARG A 91 -3.76 10.95 19.03
N ASP A 92 -2.67 11.59 19.45
CA ASP A 92 -1.45 10.98 19.97
C ASP A 92 -0.60 10.18 18.97
N LYS A 93 -1.03 9.99 17.71
CA LYS A 93 -0.26 9.18 16.73
C LYS A 93 0.78 9.97 15.97
N ASN A 94 0.53 11.26 15.68
CA ASN A 94 1.44 12.12 14.94
C ASN A 94 1.58 13.50 15.60
N PRO A 95 2.09 13.59 16.84
CA PRO A 95 2.10 14.85 17.59
C PRO A 95 2.94 15.97 16.94
N SER A 96 3.94 15.62 16.13
CA SER A 96 4.75 16.61 15.42
C SER A 96 4.04 17.21 14.21
N ILE A 97 3.24 16.41 13.48
CA ILE A 97 2.59 16.88 12.26
C ILE A 97 1.35 17.75 12.58
N THR A 98 0.74 17.59 13.75
CA THR A 98 -0.42 18.40 14.17
C THR A 98 -0.07 19.88 14.40
N VAL A 99 1.22 20.24 14.45
CA VAL A 99 1.66 21.65 14.41
C VAL A 99 1.15 22.36 13.15
N LEU A 100 1.00 21.63 12.03
CA LEU A 100 0.46 22.17 10.78
C LEU A 100 -1.05 22.48 10.83
N GLU A 101 -1.75 22.08 11.90
CA GLU A 101 -3.19 22.29 12.08
C GLU A 101 -3.53 23.41 13.11
N LEU A 102 -2.52 24.12 13.64
CA LEU A 102 -2.75 25.21 14.60
C LEU A 102 -3.47 26.40 13.94
N PRO A 103 -4.42 27.03 14.65
CA PRO A 103 -5.11 28.23 14.16
C PRO A 103 -4.16 29.42 14.08
N PHE A 104 -4.44 30.33 13.14
CA PHE A 104 -3.69 31.57 12.90
C PHE A 104 -4.24 32.73 13.73
#